data_AF-A0AA88C853-F1
#
_entry.id   AF-A0AA88C853-F1
#
_cell.length_a   1.000
_cell.length_b   1.000
_cell.length_c   1.000
_cell.angle_alpha   90.00
_cell.angle_beta   90.00
_cell.angle_gamma   90.00
#
_symmetry.space_group_name_H-M   'P 1'
#
loop_
_entity.id
_entity.type
_entity.pdbx_description
1 polymer ?
#
loop_
_entity_poly.entity_id
_entity_poly.type
_entity_poly.pdbx_seq_one_letter_code
_entity_poly.pdbx_strand_id
1 'polypeptide(L)'
;MRRLVGCRHDAEDRAIGHAGGDVATWRPAPGLSTYAAAAYGETSGRLNISAGAARQAGLDPLFIKPETSRSGEIGATATLAEGRVTLKGDVFLTEVAGFQTQGYSVEDRQVYL
;
A
#
# COMPACT_ATOMS: atom_id res chain seq x y z
N MET A 1 25.89 -4.79 -6.71
CA MET A 1 24.55 -4.59 -6.12
C MET A 1 24.07 -3.21 -6.53
N ARG A 2 22.80 -3.06 -6.95
CA ARG A 2 22.22 -1.76 -7.32
C ARG A 2 21.02 -1.49 -6.41
N ARG A 3 20.97 -0.30 -5.80
CA ARG A 3 19.86 0.15 -4.95
C ARG A 3 19.17 1.34 -5.62
N LEU A 4 17.85 1.37 -5.57
CA LEU A 4 17.01 2.50 -5.95
C LEU A 4 16.13 2.86 -4.75
N VAL A 5 16.05 4.14 -4.42
CA VAL A 5 15.22 4.68 -3.34
C VAL A 5 14.29 5.73 -3.94
N GLY A 6 13.01 5.68 -3.59
CA GLY A 6 12.02 6.66 -4.04
C GLY A 6 11.14 7.11 -2.88
N CYS A 7 10.86 8.41 -2.79
CA CYS A 7 9.93 9.00 -1.83
C CYS A 7 8.97 9.93 -2.56
N ARG A 8 7.72 9.99 -2.08
CA ARG A 8 6.69 10.95 -2.49
C ARG A 8 6.05 11.53 -1.22
N HIS A 9 5.83 12.83 -1.25
CA HIS A 9 5.10 13.55 -0.21
C HIS A 9 3.78 14.01 -0.80
N ASP A 10 2.68 13.67 -0.13
CA ASP A 10 1.35 14.12 -0.48
C ASP A 10 0.83 14.96 0.70
N ALA A 11 0.55 16.25 0.43
CA ALA A 11 0.08 17.19 1.45
C ALA A 11 -1.42 17.45 1.25
N GLU A 12 -2.23 17.04 2.22
CA GLU A 12 -3.63 17.44 2.33
C GLU A 12 -3.83 18.35 3.55
N ASP A 13 -4.88 19.16 3.51
CA ASP A 13 -5.11 20.37 4.32
C ASP A 13 -4.88 20.19 5.84
N ARG A 14 -4.91 18.96 6.38
CA ARG A 14 -4.48 18.60 7.74
C ARG A 14 -3.80 17.22 7.93
N ALA A 15 -3.31 16.58 6.85
CA ALA A 15 -2.57 15.31 6.93
C ALA A 15 -1.41 15.29 5.92
N ILE A 16 -0.21 14.94 6.40
CA ILE A 16 0.94 14.69 5.54
C ILE A 16 1.00 13.18 5.30
N GLY A 17 0.62 12.76 4.10
CA GLY A 17 0.81 11.39 3.64
C GLY A 17 2.25 11.17 3.21
N HIS A 18 2.87 10.11 3.70
CA HIS A 18 4.19 9.69 3.26
C HIS A 18 4.07 8.43 2.41
N ALA A 19 4.66 8.43 1.21
CA ALA A 19 4.84 7.22 0.42
C ALA A 19 6.32 7.07 0.06
N GLY A 20 6.83 5.85 0.12
CA GLY A 20 8.23 5.62 -0.18
C GLY A 20 8.58 4.15 -0.28
N GLY A 21 9.69 3.86 -0.95
CA GLY A 21 10.13 2.49 -1.11
C GLY A 21 11.59 2.39 -1.49
N ASP A 22 12.11 1.21 -1.19
CA ASP A 22 13.48 0.80 -1.47
C ASP A 22 13.44 -0.45 -2.33
N VAL A 23 14.31 -0.50 -3.34
CA VAL A 23 14.54 -1.69 -4.16
C VAL A 23 16.02 -1.97 -4.21
N ALA A 24 16.40 -3.21 -3.95
CA ALA A 24 17.76 -3.71 -4.11
C ALA A 24 17.79 -4.86 -5.12
N THR A 25 18.74 -4.81 -6.04
CA THR A 25 18.95 -5.86 -7.06
C THR A 25 20.36 -6.45 -6.95
N TRP A 26 20.44 -7.77 -7.05
CA TRP A 26 21.67 -8.54 -7.03
C TRP A 26 21.74 -9.54 -8.19
N ARG A 27 22.92 -9.66 -8.80
CA ARG A 27 23.20 -10.55 -9.92
C ARG A 27 24.33 -11.51 -9.52
N PRO A 28 24.00 -12.65 -8.89
CA PRO A 28 25.00 -13.58 -8.36
C PRO A 28 25.78 -14.33 -9.45
N ALA A 29 25.17 -14.56 -10.60
CA ALA A 29 25.74 -15.35 -11.69
C ALA A 29 25.24 -14.85 -13.05
N PRO A 30 25.92 -15.16 -14.16
CA PRO A 30 25.40 -14.90 -15.50
C PRO A 30 24.01 -15.51 -15.68
N GLY A 31 23.08 -14.74 -16.22
CA GLY A 31 21.70 -15.19 -16.43
C GLY A 31 20.84 -15.27 -15.18
N LEU A 32 21.33 -14.95 -13.98
CA LEU A 32 20.53 -14.90 -12.75
C LEU A 32 20.50 -13.50 -12.14
N SER A 33 19.30 -12.97 -11.92
CA SER A 33 19.06 -11.70 -11.24
C SER A 33 18.02 -11.90 -10.16
N THR A 34 18.24 -11.30 -8.99
CA THR A 34 17.32 -11.32 -7.84
C THR A 34 17.08 -9.90 -7.38
N TYR A 35 15.91 -9.64 -6.79
CA TYR A 35 15.62 -8.37 -6.15
C TYR A 35 14.82 -8.55 -4.88
N ALA A 36 14.91 -7.55 -4.01
CA ALA A 36 14.04 -7.37 -2.87
C ALA A 36 13.54 -5.92 -2.89
N ALA A 37 12.27 -5.72 -2.59
CA ALA A 37 11.61 -4.43 -2.52
C ALA A 37 10.81 -4.31 -1.22
N ALA A 38 10.76 -3.11 -0.68
CA ALA A 38 9.87 -2.74 0.41
C ALA A 38 9.25 -1.38 0.10
N ALA A 39 7.96 -1.23 0.34
CA ALA A 39 7.25 0.03 0.13
C ALA A 39 6.21 0.30 1.22
N TYR A 40 6.06 1.59 1.52
CA TYR A 40 5.02 2.15 2.38
C TYR A 40 4.18 3.11 1.54
N GLY A 41 2.87 2.99 1.66
CA GLY A 41 1.90 3.89 1.03
C GLY A 41 0.83 4.32 2.01
N GLU A 42 0.35 5.53 1.84
CA GLU A 42 -0.73 6.11 2.63
C GLU A 42 -1.81 6.64 1.67
N THR A 43 -3.07 6.35 1.99
CA THR A 43 -4.23 6.93 1.29
C THR A 43 -4.64 8.21 1.99
N SER A 44 -5.18 9.17 1.24
CA SER A 44 -5.74 10.38 1.81
C SER A 44 -6.80 10.12 2.89
N GLY A 45 -6.80 10.99 3.91
CA GLY A 45 -7.90 11.02 4.88
C GLY A 45 -9.18 11.46 4.17
N ARG A 46 -10.29 10.75 4.38
CA ARG A 46 -11.56 11.09 3.73
C ARG A 46 -12.49 11.80 4.72
N LEU A 47 -13.29 12.73 4.20
CA LEU A 47 -14.37 13.38 4.94
C LEU A 47 -15.60 12.46 4.94
N ASN A 48 -16.17 12.18 6.10
CA ASN A 48 -17.42 11.44 6.16
C ASN A 48 -18.59 12.37 5.77
N ILE A 49 -19.12 12.21 4.56
CA ILE A 49 -20.28 12.94 4.04
C ILE A 49 -21.59 12.64 4.81
N SER A 50 -21.58 11.62 5.67
CA SER A 50 -22.69 11.19 6.54
C SER A 50 -22.42 11.48 8.03
N ALA A 51 -21.53 12.44 8.36
CA ALA A 51 -21.09 12.72 9.74
C ALA A 51 -22.23 12.94 10.76
N GLY A 52 -23.40 13.41 10.32
CA GLY A 52 -24.60 13.55 11.16
C GLY A 52 -25.16 12.21 11.66
N ALA A 53 -25.19 11.21 10.79
CA ALA A 53 -25.68 9.86 11.10
C ALA A 53 -24.73 9.12 12.05
N ALA A 54 -23.42 9.25 11.81
CA ALA A 54 -22.44 8.57 12.63
C ALA A 54 -22.28 9.25 14.01
N ARG A 55 -22.54 10.56 14.13
CA ARG A 55 -22.71 11.23 15.44
C ARG A 55 -23.94 10.73 16.21
N GLN A 56 -25.05 10.43 15.52
CA GLN A 56 -26.24 9.82 16.14
C GLN A 56 -25.96 8.39 16.64
N ALA A 57 -25.09 7.65 15.94
CA ALA A 57 -24.58 6.35 16.37
C ALA A 57 -23.46 6.43 17.45
N GLY A 58 -23.16 7.62 18.00
CA GLY A 58 -22.16 7.81 19.05
C GLY A 58 -20.70 7.77 18.57
N LEU A 59 -20.46 7.80 17.26
CA LEU A 59 -19.14 7.87 16.65
C LEU A 59 -18.83 9.33 16.29
N ASP A 60 -17.59 9.79 16.48
CA ASP A 60 -17.17 11.15 16.11
C ASP A 60 -16.41 11.10 14.78
N PRO A 61 -17.07 11.25 13.61
CA PRO A 61 -16.55 10.68 12.37
C PRO A 61 -16.34 11.76 11.33
N LEU A 62 -16.13 13.03 11.71
CA LEU A 62 -15.92 14.06 10.70
C LEU A 62 -14.67 13.76 9.87
N PHE A 63 -13.68 13.09 10.47
CA PHE A 63 -12.41 12.79 9.83
C PHE A 63 -12.07 11.29 9.91
N ILE A 64 -11.97 10.63 8.77
CA ILE A 64 -11.59 9.23 8.68
C ILE A 64 -10.06 9.16 8.57
N LYS A 65 -9.43 8.40 9.46
CA LYS A 65 -7.97 8.24 9.47
C LYS A 65 -7.47 7.63 8.14
N PRO A 66 -6.30 8.06 7.63
CA PRO A 66 -5.66 7.46 6.47
C PRO A 66 -5.55 5.95 6.55
N GLU A 67 -5.86 5.28 5.44
CA GLU A 67 -5.51 3.88 5.25
C GLU A 67 -4.03 3.78 4.88
N THR A 68 -3.30 2.88 5.53
CA THR A 68 -1.87 2.66 5.29
C THR A 68 -1.63 1.28 4.71
N SER A 69 -0.62 1.17 3.87
CA SER A 69 -0.16 -0.09 3.29
C SER A 69 1.34 -0.25 3.48
N ARG A 70 1.76 -1.45 3.88
CA ARG A 70 3.15 -1.87 3.97
C ARG A 70 3.31 -3.10 3.12
N SER A 71 4.23 -3.06 2.17
CA SER A 71 4.47 -4.17 1.26
C SER A 71 5.93 -4.56 1.21
N GLY A 72 6.16 -5.85 1.02
CA GLY A 72 7.46 -6.44 0.76
C GLY A 72 7.35 -7.42 -0.39
N GLU A 73 8.36 -7.43 -1.25
CA GLU A 73 8.43 -8.31 -2.42
C GLU A 73 9.85 -8.82 -2.63
N ILE A 74 9.98 -10.11 -2.96
CA ILE A 74 11.25 -10.72 -3.34
C ILE A 74 11.03 -11.49 -4.64
N GLY A 75 11.94 -11.30 -5.58
CA GLY A 75 11.82 -11.83 -6.92
C GLY A 75 13.11 -12.33 -7.51
N ALA A 76 13.01 -13.27 -8.45
CA ALA A 76 14.13 -13.81 -9.20
C ALA A 76 13.79 -13.96 -10.69
N THR A 77 14.77 -13.69 -11.53
CA THR A 77 14.74 -13.94 -12.97
C THR A 77 15.96 -14.77 -13.35
N ALA A 78 15.73 -15.91 -14.02
CA ALA A 78 16.76 -16.77 -14.56
C ALA A 78 16.63 -16.90 -16.08
N THR A 79 17.75 -16.89 -16.78
CA THR A 79 17.85 -17.11 -18.22
C THR A 79 18.59 -18.43 -18.48
N LEU A 80 17.96 -19.33 -19.21
CA LEU A 80 18.42 -20.70 -19.47
C LEU A 80 18.55 -20.95 -20.98
N ALA A 81 19.19 -22.06 -21.36
CA ALA A 81 19.37 -22.50 -22.76
C ALA A 81 19.90 -21.37 -23.66
N GLU A 82 21.02 -20.76 -23.25
CA GLU A 82 21.70 -19.69 -24.01
C GLU A 82 20.78 -18.51 -24.37
N GLY A 83 19.84 -18.17 -23.47
CA GLY A 83 18.91 -17.06 -23.72
C GLY A 83 17.56 -17.47 -24.29
N ARG A 84 17.34 -18.76 -24.58
CA ARG A 84 16.09 -19.21 -25.22
C ARG A 84 14.93 -19.32 -24.24
N VAL A 85 15.20 -19.49 -22.94
CA VAL A 85 14.16 -19.60 -21.91
C VAL A 85 14.44 -18.59 -20.81
N THR A 86 13.41 -17.85 -20.38
CA THR A 86 13.49 -16.97 -19.22
C THR A 86 12.41 -17.38 -18.22
N LEU A 87 12.82 -17.67 -17.00
CA LEU A 87 11.95 -17.96 -15.88
C LEU A 87 11.93 -16.77 -14.93
N LYS A 88 10.74 -16.43 -14.45
CA LYS A 88 10.51 -15.38 -13.45
C LYS A 88 9.59 -15.91 -12.37
N GLY A 89 9.87 -15.53 -11.13
CA GLY A 89 9.04 -15.90 -10.00
C GLY A 89 9.28 -14.93 -8.84
N ASP A 90 8.18 -14.52 -8.23
CA ASP A 90 8.14 -13.44 -7.25
C ASP A 90 7.15 -13.80 -6.14
N VAL A 91 7.46 -13.41 -4.90
CA VAL A 91 6.59 -13.55 -3.73
C VAL A 91 6.43 -12.16 -3.12
N PHE A 92 5.18 -11.79 -2.86
CA PHE A 92 4.85 -10.49 -2.28
C PHE A 92 3.89 -10.65 -1.10
N LEU A 93 4.01 -9.75 -0.13
CA LEU A 93 3.11 -9.62 1.00
C LEU A 93 2.78 -8.15 1.19
N THR A 94 1.48 -7.86 1.33
CA THR A 94 0.99 -6.51 1.64
C THR A 94 0.11 -6.58 2.86
N GLU A 95 0.46 -5.80 3.89
CA GLU A 95 -0.38 -5.52 5.04
C GLU A 95 -1.10 -4.19 4.81
N VAL A 96 -2.42 -4.19 5.01
CA VAL A 96 -3.27 -3.00 4.94
C VAL A 96 -3.84 -2.74 6.32
N ALA A 97 -3.70 -1.51 6.81
CA ALA A 97 -4.16 -1.10 8.14
C ALA A 97 -4.97 0.19 8.07
N GLY A 98 -5.97 0.31 8.94
CA GLY A 98 -6.89 1.46 8.93
C GLY A 98 -7.83 1.44 7.73
N PHE A 99 -8.24 0.23 7.31
CA PHE A 99 -9.08 0.04 6.13
C PHE A 99 -10.38 0.84 6.26
N GLN A 100 -10.60 1.76 5.34
CA GLN A 100 -11.77 2.62 5.37
C GLN A 100 -12.97 1.89 4.77
N THR A 101 -13.71 1.15 5.60
CA THR A 101 -14.91 0.42 5.21
C THR A 101 -16.18 1.13 5.66
N GLN A 102 -17.27 0.89 4.91
CA GLN A 102 -18.57 1.45 5.22
C GLN A 102 -19.29 0.63 6.31
N GLY A 103 -19.68 1.29 7.40
CA GLY A 103 -20.64 0.77 8.39
C GLY A 103 -22.09 1.05 7.96
N TYR A 104 -23.03 0.19 8.38
CA TYR A 104 -24.47 0.38 8.12
C TYR A 104 -25.22 0.50 9.45
N SER A 105 -25.93 1.62 9.63
CA SER A 105 -26.90 1.80 10.72
C SER A 105 -28.24 1.20 10.29
N VAL A 106 -28.67 0.14 10.96
CA VAL A 106 -30.00 -0.46 10.76
C VAL A 106 -31.13 0.45 11.26
N GLU A 107 -30.84 1.31 12.24
CA GLU A 107 -31.79 2.22 12.86
C GLU A 107 -32.12 3.40 11.93
N ASP A 108 -31.10 3.98 11.31
CA ASP A 108 -31.25 5.12 10.41
C ASP A 108 -31.33 4.70 8.93
N ARG A 109 -31.11 3.41 8.64
CA ARG A 109 -30.94 2.83 7.29
C ARG A 109 -29.88 3.56 6.47
N GLN A 110 -28.83 4.05 7.13
CA GLN A 110 -27.81 4.88 6.53
C GLN A 110 -26.44 4.20 6.54
N VAL A 111 -25.68 4.48 5.48
CA VAL A 111 -24.29 4.05 5.33
C VAL A 111 -23.38 5.17 5.82
N TYR A 112 -22.40 4.83 6.65
CA TYR A 112 -21.40 5.77 7.17
C TYR A 112 -19.99 5.18 7.04
N LEU A 113 -18.96 6.03 7.13
CA LEU A 113 -17.55 5.64 7.13
C LEU A 113 -16.86 5.98 8.45
#